data_AF-A0A6I6E8S9-F1
#
_entry.id   AF-A0A6I6E8S9-F1
#
_cell.length_a   1.000
_cell.length_b   1.000
_cell.length_c   1.000
_cell.angle_alpha   90.00
_cell.angle_beta   90.00
_cell.angle_gamma   90.00
#
_symmetry.space_group_name_H-M   'P 1'
#
loop_
_entity.id
_entity.type
_entity.pdbx_description
1 polymer ?
#
loop_
_entity_poly.entity_id
_entity_poly.type
_entity_poly.pdbx_seq_one_letter_code
_entity_poly.pdbx_strand_id
1 'polypeptide(L)'
;MPKDPDPAERLLTPDFALDHQRRLREVRIHLAKLEADIAYFEARLELIGEPSSSNSVAQRKLFTLLQKATAKQILDTRSHHSELR
;
A
#
# COMPACT_ATOMS: atom_id res chain seq x y z
N MET A 1 9.82 4.53 -40.07
CA MET A 1 10.65 4.28 -38.87
C MET A 1 10.26 5.30 -37.83
N PRO A 2 9.72 4.92 -36.65
CA PRO A 2 9.50 5.88 -35.58
C PRO A 2 10.87 6.41 -35.16
N LYS A 3 11.05 7.73 -35.19
CA LYS A 3 12.28 8.37 -34.71
C LYS A 3 12.34 8.16 -33.20
N ASP A 4 13.42 7.57 -32.71
CA ASP A 4 13.74 7.63 -31.29
C ASP A 4 13.79 9.11 -30.87
N PRO A 5 13.16 9.50 -29.75
CA PRO A 5 13.19 10.87 -29.28
C PRO A 5 14.63 11.26 -28.91
N ASP A 6 14.98 12.50 -29.26
CA ASP A 6 16.30 13.10 -29.09
C ASP A 6 16.73 13.00 -27.61
N PRO A 7 17.97 12.58 -27.29
CA PRO A 7 18.49 12.61 -25.92
C PRO A 7 18.35 13.99 -25.23
N ALA A 8 18.30 15.10 -25.99
CA ALA A 8 18.05 16.43 -25.45
C ALA A 8 16.60 16.64 -24.96
N GLU A 9 15.61 15.95 -25.52
CA GLU A 9 14.21 16.02 -25.07
C GLU A 9 14.02 15.34 -23.70
N ARG A 10 14.87 14.37 -23.34
CA ARG A 10 14.86 13.73 -22.02
C ARG A 10 15.37 14.65 -20.91
N LEU A 11 16.23 15.61 -21.26
CA LEU A 11 16.76 16.62 -20.33
C LEU A 11 15.77 17.77 -20.06
N LEU A 12 14.66 17.85 -20.79
CA LEU A 12 13.64 18.89 -20.65
C LEU A 12 12.49 18.50 -19.72
N THR A 13 12.49 17.29 -19.16
CA THR A 13 11.53 16.94 -18.11
C THR A 13 11.80 17.85 -16.90
N PRO A 14 10.87 18.73 -16.51
CA PRO A 14 11.10 19.61 -15.36
C PRO A 14 11.37 18.75 -14.14
N ASP A 15 12.37 19.08 -13.31
CA ASP A 15 12.70 18.34 -12.07
C ASP A 15 11.44 18.06 -11.22
N PHE A 16 10.48 18.98 -11.23
CA PHE A 16 9.17 18.84 -10.59
C PHE A 16 8.34 17.64 -11.06
N ALA A 17 8.41 17.27 -12.34
CA ALA A 17 7.72 16.12 -12.91
C ALA A 17 8.37 14.79 -12.45
N LEU A 18 9.70 14.76 -12.36
CA LEU A 18 10.43 13.61 -11.82
C LEU A 18 10.14 13.42 -10.32
N ASP A 19 10.11 14.50 -9.56
CA ASP A 19 9.74 14.49 -8.14
C ASP A 19 8.30 14.03 -7.91
N HIS A 20 7.36 14.47 -8.76
CA HIS A 20 5.97 14.02 -8.69
C HIS A 20 5.86 12.52 -9.01
N GLN A 21 6.51 12.03 -10.07
CA GLN A 21 6.56 10.59 -10.38
C GLN A 21 7.18 9.76 -9.25
N ARG A 22 8.25 10.29 -8.63
CA ARG A 22 8.89 9.65 -7.48
C ARG A 22 7.93 9.54 -6.29
N ARG A 23 7.22 10.63 -5.94
CA ARG A 23 6.21 10.63 -4.88
C ARG A 23 5.09 9.63 -5.17
N LEU A 24 4.54 9.61 -6.38
CA LEU A 24 3.51 8.64 -6.76
C LEU A 24 4.01 7.19 -6.65
N ARG A 25 5.27 6.92 -7.05
CA ARG A 25 5.89 5.60 -6.89
C ARG A 25 6.01 5.21 -5.43
N GLU A 26 6.44 6.12 -4.56
CA GLU A 26 6.57 5.88 -3.12
C GLU A 26 5.20 5.57 -2.49
N VAL A 27 4.14 6.31 -2.87
CA VAL A 27 2.78 6.03 -2.40
C VAL A 27 2.27 4.67 -2.89
N ARG A 28 2.53 4.30 -4.15
CA ARG A 28 2.15 2.97 -4.68
C ARG A 28 2.84 1.83 -3.92
N ILE A 29 4.14 1.98 -3.64
CA ILE A 29 4.89 1.00 -2.84
C ILE A 29 4.31 0.92 -1.42
N HIS A 30 3.95 2.06 -0.82
CA HIS A 30 3.33 2.09 0.49
C HIS A 30 1.97 1.36 0.49
N LEU A 31 1.11 1.64 -0.49
CA LEU A 31 -0.17 0.94 -0.64
C LEU A 31 0.02 -0.57 -0.79
N ALA A 32 0.95 -1.01 -1.65
CA ALA A 32 1.24 -2.43 -1.83
C ALA A 32 1.69 -3.11 -0.53
N LYS A 33 2.44 -2.41 0.34
CA LYS A 33 2.82 -2.92 1.66
C LYS A 33 1.61 -3.04 2.59
N LEU A 34 0.75 -2.02 2.63
CA LEU A 34 -0.46 -2.07 3.45
C LEU A 34 -1.41 -3.19 2.98
N GLU A 35 -1.53 -3.42 1.67
CA GLU A 35 -2.31 -4.52 1.10
C GLU A 35 -1.72 -5.89 1.46
N ALA A 36 -0.40 -6.03 1.43
CA ALA A 36 0.28 -7.24 1.89
C ALA A 36 0.06 -7.49 3.39
N ASP A 37 0.08 -6.44 4.22
CA ASP A 37 -0.20 -6.54 5.66
C ASP A 37 -1.64 -7.03 5.91
N ILE A 38 -2.64 -6.52 5.17
CA ILE A 38 -4.03 -7.01 5.24
C ILE A 38 -4.09 -8.50 4.94
N ALA A 39 -3.51 -8.93 3.82
CA ALA A 39 -3.52 -10.34 3.41
C ALA A 39 -2.84 -11.23 4.48
N TYR A 40 -1.75 -10.76 5.07
CA TYR A 40 -1.09 -11.47 6.17
C TYR A 40 -1.98 -11.57 7.42
N PHE A 41 -2.67 -10.50 7.81
CA PHE A 41 -3.56 -10.52 8.98
C PHE A 41 -4.77 -11.43 8.74
N GLU A 42 -5.33 -11.45 7.54
CA GLU A 42 -6.41 -12.36 7.15
C GLU A 42 -5.97 -13.82 7.27
N ALA A 43 -4.83 -14.18 6.67
CA ALA A 43 -4.27 -15.51 6.78
C ALA A 43 -4.00 -15.89 8.25
N ARG A 44 -3.56 -14.93 9.08
CA ARG A 44 -3.29 -15.19 10.49
C ARG A 44 -4.58 -15.40 11.30
N LEU A 45 -5.64 -14.66 11.01
CA LEU A 45 -6.95 -14.82 11.63
C LEU A 45 -7.56 -16.18 11.24
N GLU A 46 -7.42 -16.59 9.99
CA GLU A 46 -7.82 -17.92 9.51
C GLU A 46 -7.05 -19.02 10.24
N LEU A 47 -5.72 -18.87 10.37
CA LEU A 47 -4.87 -19.81 11.10
C LEU A 47 -5.20 -19.90 12.60
N ILE A 48 -5.62 -18.80 13.23
CA ILE A 48 -6.07 -18.83 14.63
C ILE A 48 -7.39 -19.58 14.76
N GLY A 49 -8.29 -19.45 13.79
CA GLY A 49 -9.59 -20.13 13.79
C GLY A 49 -10.41 -19.82 15.05
N GLU A 50 -11.23 -20.79 15.47
CA GLU A 50 -12.02 -20.68 16.70
C GLU A 50 -11.09 -20.72 17.93
N PRO A 51 -11.02 -19.65 18.75
CA PRO A 51 -10.06 -19.55 19.82
C PRO A 51 -10.41 -20.47 21.00
N SER A 52 -9.51 -21.36 21.37
CA SER A 52 -9.67 -22.32 22.48
C SER A 52 -8.95 -21.92 23.78
N SER A 53 -8.15 -20.85 23.74
CA SER A 53 -7.36 -20.36 24.87
C SER A 53 -7.38 -18.83 24.97
N SER A 54 -7.16 -18.29 26.17
CA SER A 54 -7.03 -16.84 26.40
C SER A 54 -5.98 -16.19 25.50
N ASN A 55 -4.89 -16.90 25.19
CA ASN A 55 -3.88 -16.43 24.26
C ASN A 55 -4.44 -16.31 22.84
N SER A 56 -5.10 -17.36 22.32
CA SER A 56 -5.73 -17.30 20.99
C SER A 56 -6.82 -16.22 20.88
N VAL A 57 -7.58 -15.97 21.96
CA VAL A 57 -8.54 -14.86 22.02
C VAL A 57 -7.83 -13.51 21.90
N ALA A 58 -6.73 -13.31 22.66
CA ALA A 58 -5.96 -12.08 22.62
C ALA A 58 -5.33 -11.84 21.23
N GLN A 59 -4.75 -12.89 20.62
CA GLN A 59 -4.20 -12.82 19.27
C GLN A 59 -5.28 -12.46 18.25
N ARG A 60 -6.44 -13.11 18.29
CA ARG A 60 -7.55 -12.83 17.37
C ARG A 60 -8.02 -11.37 17.49
N LYS A 61 -8.15 -10.86 18.71
CA LYS A 61 -8.48 -9.44 18.95
C LYS A 61 -7.42 -8.51 18.36
N LEU A 62 -6.15 -8.80 18.60
CA LEU A 62 -5.04 -8.00 18.08
C LEU A 62 -5.03 -7.94 16.55
N PHE A 63 -5.06 -9.09 15.88
CA PHE A 63 -5.04 -9.13 14.41
C PHE A 63 -6.28 -8.50 13.78
N THR A 64 -7.44 -8.61 14.43
CA THR A 64 -8.66 -7.90 13.99
C THR A 64 -8.48 -6.38 14.09
N LEU A 65 -7.86 -5.88 15.16
CA LEU A 65 -7.58 -4.44 15.32
C LEU A 65 -6.57 -3.95 14.27
N LEU A 66 -5.50 -4.72 14.05
CA LEU A 66 -4.49 -4.41 13.02
C LEU A 66 -5.11 -4.36 11.63
N GLN A 67 -5.91 -5.37 11.25
CA GLN A 67 -6.61 -5.39 9.97
C GLN A 67 -7.48 -4.14 9.78
N LYS A 68 -8.28 -3.76 10.78
CA LYS A 68 -9.11 -2.55 10.71
C LYS A 68 -8.30 -1.27 10.60
N ALA A 69 -7.23 -1.14 11.38
CA ALA A 69 -6.35 0.02 11.36
C ALA A 69 -5.66 0.18 10.01
N THR A 70 -5.11 -0.91 9.45
CA THR A 70 -4.46 -0.91 8.14
C THR A 70 -5.46 -0.64 7.01
N ALA A 71 -6.67 -1.19 7.08
CA ALA A 71 -7.71 -0.91 6.10
C ALA A 71 -8.09 0.58 6.08
N LYS A 72 -8.17 1.20 7.27
CA LYS A 72 -8.37 2.65 7.38
C LYS A 72 -7.20 3.42 6.74
N GLN A 73 -5.95 3.04 7.01
CA GLN A 73 -4.79 3.68 6.40
C GLN A 73 -4.83 3.59 4.86
N ILE A 74 -5.22 2.45 4.29
CA ILE A 74 -5.38 2.32 2.82
C ILE A 74 -6.42 3.31 2.29
N LEU A 75 -7.58 3.43 2.96
CA LEU A 75 -8.63 4.36 2.57
C LEU A 75 -8.15 5.81 2.66
N ASP A 76 -7.45 6.16 3.74
CA ASP A 76 -6.88 7.48 3.94
C ASP A 76 -5.80 7.77 2.88
N THR A 77 -4.87 6.86 2.60
CA THR A 77 -3.84 7.05 1.56
C THR A 77 -4.47 7.22 0.16
N ARG A 78 -5.49 6.42 -0.18
CA ARG A 78 -6.18 6.55 -1.49
C ARG A 78 -6.99 7.85 -1.60
N SER A 79 -7.57 8.34 -0.51
CA SER A 79 -8.33 9.60 -0.53
C SER A 79 -7.43 10.83 -0.70
N HIS A 80 -6.23 10.82 -0.11
CA HIS A 80 -5.24 11.89 -0.27
C HIS A 80 -4.52 11.85 -1.63
N HIS A 81 -4.61 10.72 -2.35
CA HIS A 81 -3.99 10.53 -3.67
C HIS A 81 -5.00 9.98 -4.68
N SER A 82 -6.01 10.79 -5.01
CA SER A 82 -7.11 10.42 -5.94
C SER A 82 -6.63 10.01 -7.33
N GLU A 83 -5.44 10.43 -7.73
CA GLU A 83 -4.75 10.08 -8.98
C GLU A 83 -4.28 8.61 -9.03
N LEU A 84 -4.32 7.90 -7.91
CA LEU A 84 -3.94 6.49 -7.78
C LEU A 84 -5.14 5.53 -7.83
N ARG A 85 -6.34 6.04 -8.14
CA ARG A 85 -7.59 5.27 -8.14
C ARG A 85 -7.82 4.49 -9.43
#